data_AF-A0A3B1BXX3-F1
#
_entry.id   AF-A0A3B1BXX3-F1
#
_cell.length_a   1.000
_cell.length_b   1.000
_cell.length_c   1.000
_cell.angle_alpha   90.00
_cell.angle_beta   90.00
_cell.angle_gamma   90.00
#
_symmetry.space_group_name_H-M   'P 1'
#
loop_
_entity.id
_entity.type
_entity.pdbx_description
1 polymer ?
#
loop_
_entity_poly.entity_id
_entity_poly.type
_entity_poly.pdbx_seq_one_letter_code
_entity_poly.pdbx_strand_id
1 'polypeptide(L)'
;MSLLLSRRSNANCIQEGFIKAVEGNCGGLKPSQLRALERLYRRKTPNNVIISPELGGSLCKISKETGRQIALLIDRRGKVTYVIVGDQKEIMIPPLSRARIGPGRLRGLRLVHTHLKNEPLSRDDLTDLALLRLDIVMAIGASETGDTESAYVAYLNPDGEAAEPWITMDRQDFKSFDFQFDQFIDDLEKELSKKDRPKTVKGELRAVLTHISNLPGGEAEERLAELTELCETENIIAI
;
A
#
# COMPACT_ATOMS: atom_id res chain seq x y z
N MET A 1 -38.82 19.21 -23.32
CA MET A 1 -37.63 19.48 -22.47
C MET A 1 -36.92 18.14 -22.26
N SER A 2 -35.90 17.83 -23.05
CA SER A 2 -34.47 18.11 -22.75
C SER A 2 -33.99 17.27 -21.56
N LEU A 3 -32.97 16.41 -21.59
CA LEU A 3 -31.92 16.09 -22.57
C LEU A 3 -31.34 14.72 -22.18
N LEU A 4 -30.95 13.94 -23.19
CA LEU A 4 -30.00 12.82 -23.11
C LEU A 4 -28.64 13.29 -22.56
N LEU A 5 -27.90 12.39 -21.87
CA LEU A 5 -26.48 12.03 -22.11
C LEU A 5 -26.04 11.06 -21.00
N SER A 6 -26.07 9.73 -21.18
CA SER A 6 -25.15 8.90 -21.99
C SER A 6 -23.73 8.81 -21.43
N ARG A 7 -23.41 7.58 -20.94
CA ARG A 7 -22.17 6.80 -21.21
C ARG A 7 -20.86 7.36 -20.61
N ARG A 8 -19.93 6.57 -20.05
CA ARG A 8 -19.46 5.24 -20.46
C ARG A 8 -18.57 4.68 -19.35
N SER A 9 -18.85 3.45 -18.93
CA SER A 9 -17.81 2.52 -18.47
C SER A 9 -16.74 2.44 -19.54
N ASN A 10 -15.47 2.62 -19.17
CA ASN A 10 -14.32 2.27 -20.00
C ASN A 10 -13.38 1.36 -19.20
N ALA A 11 -13.88 0.16 -18.89
CA ALA A 11 -13.03 -1.02 -18.74
C ALA A 11 -12.70 -1.53 -20.16
N ASN A 12 -11.45 -1.38 -20.58
CA ASN A 12 -10.82 -2.25 -21.57
C ASN A 12 -9.32 -1.94 -21.64
N CYS A 13 -8.57 -2.56 -20.74
CA CYS A 13 -7.14 -2.81 -20.94
C CYS A 13 -7.01 -3.99 -21.89
N ILE A 14 -6.44 -3.75 -23.07
CA ILE A 14 -6.32 -4.71 -24.16
C ILE A 14 -5.43 -5.88 -23.71
N GLN A 15 -5.97 -7.10 -23.77
CA GLN A 15 -5.28 -8.36 -23.51
C GLN A 15 -4.55 -8.84 -24.76
N GLU A 16 -3.22 -8.94 -24.71
CA GLU A 16 -2.44 -9.96 -25.44
C GLU A 16 -1.14 -10.28 -24.66
N GLY A 17 -1.04 -11.51 -24.14
CA GLY A 17 0.06 -12.00 -23.31
C GLY A 17 -0.12 -11.68 -21.82
N PHE A 18 0.17 -12.62 -20.90
CA PHE A 18 -0.03 -12.54 -19.43
C PHE A 18 0.77 -11.41 -18.74
N ILE A 19 0.53 -10.16 -19.10
CA ILE A 19 1.00 -8.96 -18.42
C ILE A 19 -0.14 -8.51 -17.52
N LYS A 20 0.14 -8.26 -16.23
CA LYS A 20 -0.85 -7.69 -15.32
C LYS A 20 -1.29 -6.32 -15.89
N ALA A 21 -2.59 -6.08 -15.91
CA ALA A 21 -3.13 -4.81 -16.37
C ALA A 21 -2.62 -3.67 -15.45
N VAL A 22 -2.35 -2.52 -16.06
CA VAL A 22 -2.07 -1.28 -15.33
C VAL A 22 -3.35 -0.82 -14.64
N GLU A 23 -3.25 -0.46 -13.37
CA GLU A 23 -4.39 -0.09 -12.53
C GLU A 23 -4.56 1.44 -12.44
N GLY A 24 -5.75 1.88 -12.05
CA GLY A 24 -6.05 3.29 -11.77
C GLY A 24 -6.47 4.10 -13.01
N ASN A 25 -6.18 5.40 -13.00
CA ASN A 25 -6.64 6.36 -13.99
C ASN A 25 -5.85 6.23 -15.31
N CYS A 26 -6.23 5.27 -16.15
CA CYS A 26 -5.61 5.07 -17.47
C CYS A 26 -6.30 5.86 -18.61
N GLY A 27 -7.38 6.58 -18.32
CA GLY A 27 -8.17 7.30 -19.33
C GLY A 27 -7.35 8.41 -19.99
N GLY A 28 -7.38 8.52 -21.33
CA GLY A 28 -6.67 9.58 -22.07
C GLY A 28 -5.17 9.38 -22.24
N LEU A 29 -4.61 8.25 -21.80
CA LEU A 29 -3.21 7.91 -22.06
C LEU A 29 -3.00 7.48 -23.52
N LYS A 30 -1.88 7.93 -24.10
CA LYS A 30 -1.45 7.50 -25.44
C LYS A 30 -1.03 6.02 -25.40
N PRO A 31 -1.18 5.26 -26.50
CA PRO A 31 -0.72 3.87 -26.56
C PRO A 31 0.77 3.69 -26.21
N SER A 32 1.61 4.68 -26.56
CA SER A 32 3.03 4.67 -26.19
C SER A 32 3.27 4.78 -24.67
N GLN A 33 2.44 5.57 -23.97
CA GLN A 33 2.50 5.75 -22.52
C GLN A 33 2.03 4.48 -21.79
N LEU A 34 0.93 3.87 -22.25
CA LEU A 34 0.46 2.57 -21.73
C LEU A 34 1.53 1.49 -21.86
N ARG A 35 2.13 1.36 -23.05
CA ARG A 35 3.25 0.42 -23.27
C ARG A 35 4.47 0.73 -22.40
N ALA A 36 4.69 2.00 -22.01
CA ALA A 36 5.79 2.37 -21.11
C ALA A 36 5.50 1.92 -19.67
N LEU A 37 4.26 2.07 -19.21
CA LEU A 37 3.79 1.59 -17.91
C LEU A 37 3.85 0.06 -17.82
N GLU A 38 3.38 -0.64 -18.85
CA GLU A 38 3.45 -2.12 -18.93
C GLU A 38 4.89 -2.65 -18.85
N ARG A 39 5.86 -1.91 -19.42
CA ARG A 39 7.28 -2.27 -19.35
C ARG A 39 7.83 -2.21 -17.93
N LEU A 40 7.24 -1.41 -17.03
CA LEU A 40 7.66 -1.35 -15.62
C LEU A 40 7.48 -2.70 -14.91
N TYR A 41 6.45 -3.48 -15.25
CA TYR A 41 6.27 -4.84 -14.70
C TYR A 41 7.42 -5.81 -15.00
N ARG A 42 8.16 -5.56 -16.08
CA ARG A 42 9.30 -6.41 -16.49
C ARG A 42 10.61 -5.99 -15.82
N ARG A 43 10.64 -4.84 -15.15
CA ARG A 43 11.81 -4.36 -14.43
C ARG A 43 11.91 -5.09 -13.10
N LYS A 44 13.15 -5.26 -12.63
CA LYS A 44 13.46 -5.79 -11.31
C LYS A 44 14.30 -4.76 -10.58
N THR A 45 14.04 -4.67 -9.28
CA THR A 45 14.84 -3.91 -8.33
C THR A 45 15.68 -4.91 -7.53
N PRO A 46 16.93 -4.58 -7.14
CA PRO A 46 17.64 -5.37 -6.14
C PRO A 46 16.82 -5.50 -4.85
N ASN A 47 16.99 -6.62 -4.14
CA ASN A 47 16.25 -6.85 -2.90
C ASN A 47 16.70 -5.92 -1.77
N ASN A 48 17.94 -5.43 -1.79
CA ASN A 48 18.56 -4.61 -0.75
C ASN A 48 18.35 -3.10 -0.89
N VAL A 49 17.64 -2.62 -1.91
CA VAL A 49 17.30 -1.20 -2.10
C VAL A 49 15.78 -1.04 -2.21
N ILE A 50 15.24 0.13 -1.85
CA ILE A 50 13.79 0.41 -1.98
C ILE A 50 13.37 0.37 -3.46
N ILE A 51 14.08 1.14 -4.30
CA ILE A 51 13.94 1.22 -5.75
C ILE A 51 15.32 1.46 -6.37
N SER A 52 15.59 0.89 -7.55
CA SER A 52 16.83 1.14 -8.28
C SER A 52 16.78 2.53 -8.94
N PRO A 53 17.90 3.28 -9.02
CA PRO A 53 17.93 4.60 -9.65
C PRO A 53 17.34 4.62 -11.07
N GLU A 54 17.57 3.58 -11.87
CA GLU A 54 17.08 3.48 -13.25
C GLU A 54 15.56 3.29 -13.32
N LEU A 55 14.98 2.60 -12.34
CA LEU A 55 13.54 2.41 -12.24
C LEU A 55 12.86 3.69 -11.72
N GLY A 56 13.47 4.35 -10.72
CA GLY A 56 13.01 5.66 -10.24
C GLY A 56 13.01 6.71 -11.34
N GLY A 57 14.10 6.80 -12.12
CA GLY A 57 14.18 7.69 -13.28
C GLY A 57 13.15 7.37 -14.36
N SER A 58 12.91 6.09 -14.63
CA SER A 58 11.85 5.67 -15.56
C SER A 58 10.46 6.09 -15.06
N LEU A 59 10.21 5.98 -13.74
CA LEU A 59 8.95 6.33 -13.10
C LEU A 59 8.67 7.84 -13.19
N CYS A 60 9.65 8.69 -12.82
CA CYS A 60 9.53 10.15 -12.91
C CYS A 60 9.32 10.63 -14.34
N LYS A 61 10.03 10.03 -15.32
CA LYS A 61 9.85 10.39 -16.72
C LYS A 61 8.43 10.10 -17.22
N ILE A 62 7.90 8.91 -16.92
CA ILE A 62 6.53 8.54 -17.31
C ILE A 62 5.52 9.44 -16.57
N SER A 63 5.74 9.70 -15.28
CA SER A 63 4.89 10.61 -14.50
C SER A 63 4.83 12.01 -15.11
N LYS A 64 5.97 12.56 -15.51
CA LYS A 64 6.04 13.87 -16.17
C LYS A 64 5.35 13.86 -17.53
N GLU A 65 5.60 12.85 -18.36
CA GLU A 65 4.99 12.71 -19.69
C GLU A 65 3.47 12.56 -19.63
N THR A 66 2.95 11.94 -18.57
CA THR A 66 1.51 11.70 -18.38
C THR A 66 0.82 12.81 -17.59
N GLY A 67 1.58 13.61 -16.82
CA GLY A 67 1.04 14.60 -15.89
C GLY A 67 0.29 13.96 -14.71
N ARG A 68 0.67 12.73 -14.33
CA ARG A 68 0.01 11.92 -13.28
C ARG A 68 1.03 11.28 -12.35
N GLN A 69 0.66 11.07 -11.10
CA GLN A 69 1.43 10.27 -10.17
C GLN A 69 1.42 8.82 -10.65
N ILE A 70 2.58 8.18 -10.64
CA ILE A 70 2.70 6.77 -11.00
C ILE A 70 3.27 6.04 -9.79
N ALA A 71 2.60 4.96 -9.37
CA ALA A 71 3.01 4.15 -8.24
C ALA A 71 3.33 2.72 -8.64
N LEU A 72 4.26 2.12 -7.89
CA LEU A 72 4.69 0.75 -7.98
C LEU A 72 4.51 0.10 -6.63
N LEU A 73 3.93 -1.10 -6.62
CA LEU A 73 4.04 -2.01 -5.49
C LEU A 73 5.10 -3.06 -5.81
N ILE A 74 6.16 -3.12 -5.03
CA ILE A 74 7.32 -3.99 -5.26
C ILE A 74 7.40 -5.00 -4.12
N ASP A 75 7.49 -6.29 -4.43
CA ASP A 75 7.66 -7.32 -3.39
C ASP A 75 9.09 -7.38 -2.84
N ARG A 76 9.31 -8.13 -1.76
CA ARG A 76 10.64 -8.31 -1.17
C ARG A 76 11.67 -8.94 -2.12
N ARG A 77 11.23 -9.62 -3.18
CA ARG A 77 12.11 -10.19 -4.23
C ARG A 77 12.46 -9.15 -5.31
N GLY A 78 11.99 -7.91 -5.16
CA GLY A 78 12.23 -6.82 -6.09
C GLY A 78 11.38 -6.89 -7.36
N LYS A 79 10.31 -7.69 -7.38
CA LYS A 79 9.40 -7.80 -8.51
C LYS A 79 8.30 -6.76 -8.38
N VAL A 80 8.04 -6.01 -9.46
CA VAL A 80 6.88 -5.13 -9.55
C VAL A 80 5.60 -5.97 -9.64
N THR A 81 4.75 -5.83 -8.62
CA THR A 81 3.49 -6.58 -8.47
C THR A 81 2.29 -5.81 -9.00
N TYR A 82 2.31 -4.47 -8.90
CA TYR A 82 1.32 -3.54 -9.44
C TYR A 82 2.00 -2.29 -9.99
N VAL A 83 1.46 -1.75 -11.08
CA VAL A 83 1.74 -0.43 -11.63
C VAL A 83 0.41 0.32 -11.60
N ILE A 84 0.37 1.45 -10.92
CA ILE A 84 -0.85 2.20 -10.63
C ILE A 84 -0.68 3.61 -11.18
N VAL A 85 -1.67 4.08 -11.91
CA VAL A 85 -1.74 5.46 -12.40
C VAL A 85 -2.73 6.23 -11.52
N GLY A 86 -2.23 7.24 -10.82
CA GLY A 86 -3.03 8.16 -10.03
C GLY A 86 -3.51 9.36 -10.85
N ASP A 87 -3.82 10.43 -10.14
CA ASP A 87 -4.03 11.75 -10.72
C ASP A 87 -2.86 12.70 -10.36
N GLN A 88 -3.09 14.00 -10.23
CA GLN A 88 -2.02 14.95 -9.86
C GLN A 88 -1.75 15.02 -8.36
N LYS A 89 -2.62 14.44 -7.53
CA LYS A 89 -2.65 14.59 -6.07
C LYS A 89 -2.56 13.26 -5.33
N GLU A 90 -3.21 12.21 -5.85
CA GLU A 90 -3.39 10.95 -5.14
C GLU A 90 -3.27 9.74 -6.06
N ILE A 91 -3.00 8.59 -5.44
CA ILE A 91 -3.00 7.27 -6.04
C ILE A 91 -4.02 6.39 -5.33
N MET A 92 -4.78 5.61 -6.10
CA MET A 92 -5.74 4.66 -5.54
C MET A 92 -5.13 3.27 -5.53
N ILE A 93 -4.69 2.80 -4.36
CA ILE A 93 -4.11 1.47 -4.22
C ILE A 93 -5.20 0.41 -4.43
N PRO A 94 -5.03 -0.54 -5.36
CA PRO A 94 -6.03 -1.58 -5.58
C PRO A 94 -6.14 -2.50 -4.36
N PRO A 95 -7.28 -3.16 -4.15
CA PRO A 95 -7.43 -4.13 -3.07
C PRO A 95 -6.33 -5.20 -3.12
N LEU A 96 -5.47 -5.20 -2.11
CA LEU A 96 -4.37 -6.16 -1.99
C LEU A 96 -4.92 -7.47 -1.39
N SER A 97 -4.41 -8.62 -1.87
CA SER A 97 -4.91 -9.93 -1.43
C SER A 97 -4.93 -10.03 0.09
N ARG A 98 -6.07 -10.47 0.66
CA ARG A 98 -6.31 -10.60 2.10
C ARG A 98 -5.61 -11.80 2.74
N ALA A 99 -4.48 -12.27 2.18
CA ALA A 99 -3.64 -13.21 2.89
C ALA A 99 -3.39 -12.61 4.26
N ARG A 100 -3.88 -13.30 5.32
CA ARG A 100 -3.94 -12.75 6.66
C ARG A 100 -2.51 -12.38 7.04
N ILE A 101 -2.23 -11.07 7.11
CA ILE A 101 -0.96 -10.59 7.63
C ILE A 101 -0.95 -11.07 9.07
N GLY A 102 -0.03 -11.97 9.39
CA GLY A 102 0.10 -12.48 10.74
C GLY A 102 0.35 -11.31 11.71
N PRO A 103 -0.06 -11.42 12.98
CA PRO A 103 0.31 -10.43 13.99
C PRO A 103 1.83 -10.22 13.96
N GLY A 104 2.23 -8.95 14.00
CA GLY A 104 3.62 -8.50 13.98
C GLY A 104 4.26 -8.46 12.61
N ARG A 105 3.57 -8.87 11.55
CA ARG A 105 4.16 -8.98 10.21
C ARG A 105 3.86 -7.78 9.33
N LEU A 106 4.78 -7.49 8.44
CA LEU A 106 4.56 -6.53 7.37
C LEU A 106 4.01 -7.25 6.14
N ARG A 107 3.40 -6.50 5.21
CA ARG A 107 2.76 -7.07 4.02
C ARG A 107 3.77 -7.68 3.04
N GLY A 108 5.06 -7.33 3.12
CA GLY A 108 6.07 -7.74 2.15
C GLY A 108 6.04 -6.93 0.86
N LEU A 109 5.44 -5.73 0.89
CA LEU A 109 5.27 -4.84 -0.24
C LEU A 109 5.79 -3.43 0.09
N ARG A 110 6.56 -2.89 -0.85
CA ARG A 110 7.06 -1.51 -0.86
C ARG A 110 6.17 -0.71 -1.80
N LEU A 111 5.66 0.42 -1.34
CA LEU A 111 5.00 1.38 -2.22
C LEU A 111 6.00 2.45 -2.62
N VAL A 112 6.21 2.62 -3.92
CA VAL A 112 7.05 3.69 -4.46
C VAL A 112 6.22 4.46 -5.47
N HIS A 113 6.04 5.76 -5.26
CA HIS A 113 5.26 6.61 -6.16
C HIS A 113 5.96 7.94 -6.44
N THR A 114 5.44 8.71 -7.39
CA THR A 114 6.00 10.01 -7.76
C THR A 114 5.16 11.15 -7.22
N HIS A 115 5.84 12.23 -6.82
CA HIS A 115 5.24 13.51 -6.48
C HIS A 115 5.65 14.56 -7.52
N LEU A 116 4.66 15.12 -8.23
CA LEU A 116 4.90 15.99 -9.39
C LEU A 116 5.43 17.38 -9.02
N LYS A 117 5.20 17.81 -7.77
CA LYS A 117 5.63 19.12 -7.27
C LYS A 117 6.74 18.98 -6.22
N ASN A 118 7.38 17.80 -6.15
CA ASN A 118 8.44 17.51 -5.20
C ASN A 118 8.02 17.79 -3.75
N GLU A 119 6.77 17.45 -3.43
CA GLU A 119 6.18 17.59 -2.11
C GLU A 119 6.51 16.40 -1.19
N PRO A 120 6.52 16.57 0.15
CA PRO A 120 6.66 15.46 1.09
C PRO A 120 5.51 14.45 1.00
N LEU A 121 5.66 13.30 1.68
CA LEU A 121 4.58 12.32 1.83
C LEU A 121 3.30 12.97 2.38
N SER A 122 2.19 12.70 1.74
CA SER A 122 0.87 13.16 2.15
C SER A 122 0.36 12.36 3.36
N ARG A 123 -0.69 12.86 4.00
CA ARG A 123 -1.36 12.12 5.08
C ARG A 123 -1.98 10.82 4.58
N ASP A 124 -2.42 10.79 3.33
CA ASP A 124 -3.03 9.60 2.73
C ASP A 124 -1.97 8.51 2.50
N ASP A 125 -0.77 8.88 2.06
CA ASP A 125 0.37 7.95 1.91
C ASP A 125 0.74 7.27 3.24
N LEU A 126 0.76 8.07 4.31
CA LEU A 126 1.08 7.61 5.67
C LEU A 126 -0.06 6.75 6.23
N THR A 127 -1.30 7.09 5.90
CA THR A 127 -2.48 6.30 6.27
C THR A 127 -2.47 4.95 5.56
N ASP A 128 -2.15 4.92 4.27
CA ASP A 128 -2.01 3.69 3.49
C ASP A 128 -0.87 2.81 4.02
N LEU A 129 0.27 3.40 4.38
CA LEU A 129 1.37 2.70 5.06
C LEU A 129 0.87 1.93 6.29
N ALA A 130 0.15 2.62 7.19
CA ALA A 130 -0.38 2.04 8.42
C ALA A 130 -1.47 0.98 8.17
N LEU A 131 -2.51 1.33 7.40
CA LEU A 131 -3.67 0.47 7.18
C LEU A 131 -3.32 -0.78 6.37
N LEU A 132 -2.46 -0.64 5.37
CA LEU A 132 -2.03 -1.76 4.54
C LEU A 132 -0.84 -2.51 5.15
N ARG A 133 -0.23 -1.98 6.24
CA ARG A 133 1.00 -2.51 6.85
C ARG A 133 2.10 -2.74 5.82
N LEU A 134 2.32 -1.75 4.96
CA LEU A 134 3.38 -1.82 3.94
C LEU A 134 4.75 -1.90 4.61
N ASP A 135 5.72 -2.52 3.93
CA ASP A 135 7.09 -2.57 4.43
C ASP A 135 7.65 -1.14 4.52
N ILE A 136 7.41 -0.33 3.49
CA ILE A 136 7.86 1.06 3.38
C ILE A 136 7.03 1.80 2.34
N VAL A 137 6.93 3.12 2.49
CA VAL A 137 6.46 4.04 1.43
C VAL A 137 7.59 5.00 1.06
N MET A 138 7.78 5.20 -0.24
CA MET A 138 8.70 6.21 -0.79
C MET A 138 8.01 7.05 -1.86
N ALA A 139 8.01 8.37 -1.68
CA ALA A 139 7.74 9.33 -2.75
C ALA A 139 9.04 9.80 -3.39
N ILE A 140 9.09 9.73 -4.73
CA ILE A 140 10.15 10.33 -5.52
C ILE A 140 9.65 11.67 -6.04
N GLY A 141 10.28 12.74 -5.57
CA GLY A 141 10.04 14.07 -6.09
C GLY A 141 10.65 14.22 -7.49
N ALA A 142 9.82 14.57 -8.46
CA ALA A 142 10.25 14.82 -9.83
C ALA A 142 10.57 16.30 -10.04
N SER A 143 11.64 16.58 -10.79
CA SER A 143 11.94 17.94 -11.26
C SER A 143 10.96 18.40 -12.33
N GLU A 144 11.02 19.68 -12.71
CA GLU A 144 10.22 20.20 -13.82
C GLU A 144 10.52 19.50 -15.16
N THR A 145 11.73 18.97 -15.35
CA THR A 145 12.16 18.23 -16.54
C THR A 145 11.80 16.73 -16.48
N GLY A 146 11.30 16.24 -15.34
CA GLY A 146 10.96 14.83 -15.12
C GLY A 146 12.13 13.96 -14.64
N ASP A 147 13.22 14.59 -14.19
CA ASP A 147 14.34 13.91 -13.54
C ASP A 147 14.03 13.66 -12.05
N THR A 148 14.72 12.69 -11.45
CA THR A 148 14.61 12.42 -10.01
C THR A 148 15.34 13.49 -9.21
N GLU A 149 14.68 14.04 -8.18
CA GLU A 149 15.27 15.06 -7.31
C GLU A 149 15.33 14.57 -5.85
N SER A 150 14.19 14.33 -5.22
CA SER A 150 14.14 13.99 -3.79
C SER A 150 13.60 12.60 -3.54
N ALA A 151 13.99 12.01 -2.42
CA ALA A 151 13.33 10.86 -1.82
C ALA A 151 12.70 11.27 -0.48
N TYR A 152 11.41 10.98 -0.32
CA TYR A 152 10.67 11.10 0.93
C TYR A 152 10.24 9.70 1.35
N VAL A 153 10.63 9.28 2.55
CA VAL A 153 10.50 7.88 2.97
C VAL A 153 9.82 7.82 4.33
N ALA A 154 8.90 6.88 4.49
CA ALA A 154 8.28 6.57 5.76
C ALA A 154 8.08 5.06 5.94
N TYR A 155 8.15 4.61 7.19
CA TYR A 155 7.96 3.22 7.60
C TYR A 155 7.22 3.17 8.94
N LEU A 156 6.69 2.00 9.31
CA LEU A 156 5.95 1.85 10.56
C LEU A 156 6.84 2.10 11.78
N ASN A 157 6.31 2.82 12.76
CA ASN A 157 6.97 3.02 14.03
C ASN A 157 6.74 1.79 14.92
N PRO A 158 7.77 0.98 15.25
CA PRO A 158 7.59 -0.16 16.13
C PRO A 158 7.19 0.29 17.55
N ASP A 159 7.58 1.49 17.98
CA ASP A 159 7.19 2.11 19.26
C ASP A 159 5.93 2.96 19.16
N GLY A 160 5.36 3.08 17.97
CA GLY A 160 4.23 3.96 17.72
C GLY A 160 2.97 3.48 18.41
N GLU A 161 2.35 4.35 19.21
CA GLU A 161 0.95 4.21 19.55
C GLU A 161 0.06 4.56 18.34
N ALA A 162 -1.23 4.28 18.43
CA ALA A 162 -2.17 4.51 17.31
C ALA A 162 -2.16 5.96 16.77
N ALA A 163 -1.76 6.94 17.59
CA ALA A 163 -1.66 8.35 17.20
C ALA A 163 -0.40 8.68 16.35
N GLU A 164 0.68 7.90 16.48
CA GLU A 164 1.95 8.11 15.76
C GLU A 164 2.51 6.79 15.21
N PRO A 165 1.79 6.13 14.28
CA PRO A 165 2.10 4.74 13.89
C PRO A 165 3.23 4.63 12.84
N TRP A 166 3.85 5.73 12.43
CA TRP A 166 4.91 5.77 11.42
C TRP A 166 6.04 6.75 11.79
N ILE A 167 7.21 6.53 11.20
CA ILE A 167 8.36 7.44 11.23
C ILE A 167 8.60 7.92 9.81
N THR A 168 8.82 9.23 9.64
CA THR A 168 9.18 9.86 8.37
C THR A 168 10.63 10.30 8.43
N MET A 169 11.42 9.93 7.42
CA MET A 169 12.80 10.40 7.27
C MET A 169 12.83 11.84 6.76
N ASP A 170 13.89 12.57 7.11
CA ASP A 170 14.17 13.86 6.49
C ASP A 170 14.32 13.72 4.97
N ARG A 171 14.01 14.79 4.23
CA ARG A 171 14.17 14.85 2.77
C ARG A 171 15.60 14.44 2.38
N GLN A 172 15.72 13.42 1.53
CA GLN A 172 17.00 12.98 0.97
C GLN A 172 17.10 13.37 -0.52
N ASP A 173 18.31 13.57 -1.02
CA ASP A 173 18.57 13.61 -2.46
C ASP A 173 18.42 12.19 -3.04
N PHE A 174 17.62 12.03 -4.09
CA PHE A 174 17.33 10.70 -4.64
C PHE A 174 18.57 10.04 -5.26
N LYS A 175 19.49 10.81 -5.85
CA LYS A 175 20.65 10.26 -6.57
C LYS A 175 21.70 9.73 -5.61
N SER A 176 21.85 10.35 -4.44
CA SER A 176 22.75 9.89 -3.38
C SER A 176 22.06 9.06 -2.31
N PHE A 177 20.78 8.73 -2.47
CA PHE A 177 20.03 7.96 -1.48
C PHE A 177 20.55 6.52 -1.41
N ASP A 178 21.19 6.19 -0.30
CA ASP A 178 21.67 4.85 0.04
C ASP A 178 20.91 4.33 1.25
N PHE A 179 20.24 3.18 1.10
CA PHE A 179 19.39 2.59 2.12
C PHE A 179 19.43 1.07 2.00
N GLN A 180 19.91 0.40 3.06
CA GLN A 180 20.02 -1.05 3.15
C GLN A 180 18.65 -1.67 3.52
N PHE A 181 17.77 -1.75 2.51
CA PHE A 181 16.35 -2.04 2.71
C PHE A 181 16.07 -3.42 3.30
N ASP A 182 16.75 -4.46 2.83
CA ASP A 182 16.49 -5.83 3.26
C ASP A 182 16.84 -6.03 4.73
N GLN A 183 18.04 -5.61 5.14
CA GLN A 183 18.46 -5.66 6.54
C GLN A 183 17.54 -4.82 7.44
N PHE A 184 17.21 -3.61 7.00
CA PHE A 184 16.34 -2.70 7.75
C PHE A 184 14.95 -3.30 8.01
N ILE A 185 14.31 -3.85 6.97
CA ILE A 185 12.96 -4.42 7.11
C ILE A 185 12.95 -5.69 7.95
N ASP A 186 13.99 -6.53 7.84
CA ASP A 186 14.11 -7.72 8.67
C ASP A 186 14.24 -7.35 10.16
N ASP A 187 14.95 -6.26 10.48
CA ASP A 187 15.06 -5.78 11.86
C ASP A 187 13.77 -5.10 12.35
N LEU A 188 13.14 -4.28 11.52
CA LEU A 188 11.85 -3.66 11.82
C LEU A 188 10.76 -4.72 12.10
N GLU A 189 10.68 -5.77 11.30
CA GLU A 189 9.70 -6.85 11.50
C GLU A 189 9.98 -7.66 12.78
N LYS A 190 11.26 -7.85 13.17
CA LYS A 190 11.61 -8.44 14.47
C LYS A 190 11.14 -7.57 15.63
N GLU A 191 11.23 -6.25 15.51
CA GLU A 191 10.77 -5.32 16.55
C GLU A 191 9.23 -5.30 16.66
N LEU A 192 8.55 -5.20 15.52
CA LEU A 192 7.08 -5.27 15.45
C LEU A 192 6.55 -6.60 16.02
N SER A 193 7.14 -7.73 15.64
CA SER A 193 6.72 -9.05 16.11
C SER A 193 6.98 -9.31 17.60
N LYS A 194 7.97 -8.66 18.21
CA LYS A 194 8.17 -8.73 19.67
C LYS A 194 7.03 -8.03 20.42
N LYS A 195 6.50 -6.94 19.88
CA LYS A 195 5.47 -6.11 20.54
C LYS A 195 4.05 -6.58 20.28
N ASP A 196 3.80 -7.21 19.13
CA ASP A 196 2.51 -7.81 18.79
C ASP A 196 2.30 -9.18 19.47
N ARG A 197 3.21 -9.61 20.34
CA ARG A 197 2.97 -10.77 21.20
C ARG A 197 1.80 -10.45 22.13
N PRO A 198 0.78 -11.33 22.21
CA PRO A 198 -0.32 -11.12 23.14
C PRO A 198 0.27 -10.96 24.54
N LYS A 199 0.09 -9.77 25.13
CA LYS A 199 0.38 -9.57 26.54
C LYS A 199 -0.60 -10.48 27.28
N THR A 200 -0.10 -11.51 27.96
CA THR A 200 -0.92 -12.27 28.90
C THR A 200 -1.33 -11.31 30.01
N VAL A 201 -2.54 -10.77 29.91
CA VAL A 201 -3.11 -9.96 30.97
C VAL A 201 -3.50 -10.93 32.07
N LYS A 202 -2.95 -10.76 33.28
CA LYS A 202 -3.49 -11.44 34.45
C LYS A 202 -4.88 -10.84 34.73
N GLY A 203 -5.93 -11.62 34.56
CA GLY A 203 -7.30 -11.17 34.74
C GLY A 203 -8.31 -12.14 34.13
N GLU A 204 -9.60 -11.81 34.26
CA GLU A 204 -10.69 -12.56 33.64
C GLU A 204 -10.52 -12.57 32.11
N LEU A 205 -10.74 -13.73 31.49
CA LEU A 205 -10.73 -13.85 30.04
C LEU A 205 -11.91 -13.05 29.48
N ARG A 206 -11.65 -12.25 28.45
CA ARG A 206 -12.70 -11.49 27.77
C ARG A 206 -12.70 -11.79 26.28
N ALA A 207 -13.86 -11.83 25.66
CA ALA A 207 -14.04 -12.10 24.23
C ALA A 207 -14.90 -11.02 23.59
N VAL A 208 -14.50 -10.56 22.41
CA VAL A 208 -15.35 -9.68 21.59
C VAL A 208 -16.03 -10.55 20.53
N LEU A 209 -17.36 -10.60 20.57
CA LEU A 209 -18.15 -11.38 19.63
C LEU A 209 -18.51 -10.53 18.41
N THR A 210 -18.07 -10.95 17.22
CA THR A 210 -18.37 -10.25 15.96
C THR A 210 -18.99 -11.22 14.97
N HIS A 211 -20.11 -10.79 14.38
CA HIS A 211 -20.80 -11.53 13.33
C HIS A 211 -20.73 -10.76 12.02
N ILE A 212 -20.26 -11.42 10.95
CA ILE A 212 -20.23 -10.85 9.59
C ILE A 212 -20.93 -11.83 8.67
N SER A 213 -22.15 -11.50 8.24
CA SER A 213 -22.92 -12.31 7.32
C SER A 213 -23.94 -11.46 6.55
N ASN A 214 -24.61 -12.10 5.59
CA ASN A 214 -25.80 -11.54 4.93
C ASN A 214 -27.10 -12.11 5.53
N LEU A 215 -27.07 -12.63 6.77
CA LEU A 215 -28.24 -13.21 7.43
C LEU A 215 -29.22 -12.12 7.90
N PRO A 216 -30.51 -12.43 8.02
CA PRO A 216 -31.48 -11.56 8.70
C PRO A 216 -31.04 -11.28 10.15
N GLY A 217 -31.32 -10.07 10.66
CA GLY A 217 -30.85 -9.62 11.98
C GLY A 217 -31.17 -10.57 13.14
N GLY A 218 -32.37 -11.16 13.15
CA GLY A 218 -32.78 -12.10 14.22
C GLY A 218 -31.93 -13.37 14.28
N GLU A 219 -31.54 -13.94 13.13
CA GLU A 219 -30.67 -15.13 13.10
C GLU A 219 -29.24 -14.81 13.53
N ALA A 220 -28.76 -13.58 13.26
CA ALA A 220 -27.45 -13.13 13.72
C ALA A 220 -27.44 -12.94 15.24
N GLU A 221 -28.52 -12.42 15.82
CA GLU A 221 -28.68 -12.24 17.26
C GLU A 221 -28.74 -13.58 18.00
N GLU A 222 -29.49 -14.57 17.50
CA GLU A 222 -29.54 -15.92 18.08
C GLU A 222 -28.15 -16.59 18.10
N ARG A 223 -27.39 -16.46 17.02
CA ARG A 223 -26.01 -17.00 16.91
C ARG A 223 -25.06 -16.33 17.90
N LEU A 224 -25.20 -15.01 18.09
CA LEU A 224 -24.39 -14.25 19.05
C LEU A 224 -24.77 -14.59 20.49
N ALA A 225 -26.05 -14.84 20.77
CA ALA A 225 -26.52 -15.29 22.07
C ALA A 225 -25.95 -16.67 22.42
N GLU A 226 -25.98 -17.63 21.48
CA GLU A 226 -25.38 -18.97 21.67
C GLU A 226 -23.87 -18.88 21.96
N LEU A 227 -23.14 -18.03 21.23
CA LEU A 227 -21.71 -17.79 21.49
C LEU A 227 -21.45 -17.10 22.84
N THR A 228 -22.39 -16.28 23.30
CA THR A 228 -22.32 -15.64 24.62
C THR A 228 -22.44 -16.68 25.72
N GLU A 229 -23.43 -17.59 25.63
CA GLU A 229 -23.58 -18.69 26.57
C GLU A 229 -22.33 -19.59 26.61
N LEU A 230 -21.74 -19.86 25.44
CA LEU A 230 -20.50 -20.64 25.37
C LEU A 230 -19.34 -19.94 26.10
N CYS A 231 -19.21 -18.62 25.97
CA CYS A 231 -18.21 -17.85 26.70
C CYS A 231 -18.43 -17.96 28.22
N GLU A 232 -19.67 -17.87 28.68
CA GLU A 232 -20.02 -18.00 30.11
C GLU A 232 -19.62 -19.38 30.67
N THR A 233 -19.86 -20.46 29.92
CA THR A 233 -19.49 -21.83 30.36
C THR A 233 -17.97 -22.00 30.55
N GLU A 234 -17.16 -21.23 29.82
CA GLU A 234 -15.70 -21.27 29.88
C GLU A 234 -15.11 -20.17 30.80
N ASN A 235 -15.95 -19.48 31.59
CA ASN A 235 -15.57 -18.32 32.40
C ASN A 235 -14.89 -17.20 31.59
N ILE A 236 -15.41 -16.94 30.38
CA ILE A 236 -14.99 -15.86 29.51
C ILE A 236 -16.11 -14.81 29.46
N ILE A 237 -15.77 -13.54 29.71
CA ILE A 237 -16.73 -12.43 29.63
C ILE A 237 -16.84 -11.96 28.18
N ALA A 238 -18.00 -12.15 27.56
CA ALA A 238 -18.30 -11.53 26.27
C ALA A 238 -18.52 -10.01 26.43
N ILE A 239 -17.89 -9.21 25.57
CA ILE A 239 -18.00 -7.73 25.50
C ILE A 239 -18.50 -7.29 24.13
#